data_AF-A0A011UZN5-F1
#
_entry.id   AF-A0A011UZN5-F1
#
_cell.length_a   1.000
_cell.length_b   1.000
_cell.length_c   1.000
_cell.angle_alpha   90.00
_cell.angle_beta   90.00
_cell.angle_gamma   90.00
#
_symmetry.space_group_name_H-M   'P 1'
#
loop_
_entity.id
_entity.type
_entity.pdbx_description
1 polymer ?
#
loop_
_entity_poly.entity_id
_entity_poly.type
_entity_poly.pdbx_seq_one_letter_code
_entity_poly.pdbx_strand_id
1 'polypeptide(L)'
;MVRSSLKLWIGIAVIVVVVFSGLLIKYSLRRDPFSIERSGKNLSDEGDVTAENDGLTTDADDVLPDTDSNITTTISGEESQPDEETPVVTQSTEKIDNRRKTETTTTRSDKEVKEEKLKKAKKELEAASEKFEKAGEKLDQCNQALDDAKSRRDQLQGEYDNAKSKYEEIKRNYDEKQKENFNKGMLGFFESIHDHKGIETLNDSDLVSLSNMGDSADAASLECMKRSIEYLNFINEIRKAEGKPEVKVSCKLMALAALNNDLYSADNSNSNGTGLDEDLAIGFDDPFTIWYYDEKDDNGGNYLSLVNEEHIAAGFAYSHKNGNVHNVLFCDKGYDAGRMMPLAEFSEKFNTYYSTAIKGKSYSGAEEAMKRAESALNSAKQAVTDKEKAAQSASSAYGSAKTVYEQKQNAVDELE
;
A
#
# COMPACT_ATOMS: atom_id res chain seq x y z
N MET A 1 -21.48 53.02 -13.32
CA MET A 1 -20.12 53.09 -13.91
C MET A 1 -19.22 51.94 -13.41
N VAL A 2 -19.70 50.67 -13.37
CA VAL A 2 -18.94 49.53 -12.80
C VAL A 2 -18.91 48.29 -13.71
N ARG A 3 -19.64 48.28 -14.83
CA ARG A 3 -19.67 47.12 -15.76
C ARG A 3 -18.64 47.17 -16.90
N SER A 4 -17.90 48.28 -17.05
CA SER A 4 -16.91 48.43 -18.12
C SER A 4 -15.49 48.02 -17.72
N SER A 5 -15.18 47.90 -16.43
CA SER A 5 -13.84 47.57 -15.94
C SER A 5 -13.54 46.06 -15.98
N LEU A 6 -14.55 45.21 -15.82
CA LEU A 6 -14.34 43.76 -15.71
C LEU A 6 -13.92 43.09 -17.04
N LYS A 7 -14.38 43.61 -18.18
CA LYS A 7 -14.00 43.10 -19.51
C LYS A 7 -12.57 43.50 -19.91
N LEU A 8 -12.06 44.61 -19.39
CA LEU A 8 -10.68 45.07 -19.64
C LEU A 8 -9.66 44.22 -18.88
N TRP A 9 -10.00 43.76 -17.67
CA TRP A 9 -9.13 42.90 -16.87
C TRP A 9 -9.03 41.46 -17.39
N ILE A 10 -10.12 40.92 -17.96
CA ILE A 10 -10.11 39.58 -18.58
C ILE A 10 -9.28 39.59 -19.88
N GLY A 11 -9.35 40.67 -20.67
CA GLY A 11 -8.54 40.81 -21.89
C GLY A 11 -7.03 40.87 -21.63
N ILE A 12 -6.60 41.56 -20.56
CA ILE A 12 -5.18 41.67 -20.18
C ILE A 12 -4.66 40.34 -19.60
N ALA A 13 -5.47 39.60 -18.83
CA ALA A 13 -5.07 38.31 -18.29
C ALA A 13 -4.81 37.25 -19.39
N VAL A 14 -5.60 37.25 -20.47
CA VAL A 14 -5.42 36.30 -21.59
C VAL A 14 -4.15 36.61 -22.39
N ILE A 15 -3.80 37.89 -22.57
CA ILE A 15 -2.58 38.29 -23.30
C ILE A 15 -1.32 37.97 -22.48
N VAL A 16 -1.35 38.13 -21.16
CA VAL A 16 -0.22 37.79 -20.28
C VAL A 16 0.04 36.27 -20.25
N VAL A 17 -1.00 35.44 -20.29
CA VAL A 17 -0.85 33.97 -20.35
C VAL A 17 -0.24 33.54 -21.68
N VAL A 18 -0.68 34.09 -22.82
CA VAL A 18 -0.13 33.72 -24.15
C VAL A 18 1.34 34.16 -24.32
N VAL A 19 1.72 35.33 -23.77
CA VAL A 19 3.11 35.82 -23.83
C VAL A 19 4.03 35.06 -22.85
N PHE A 20 3.55 34.67 -21.66
CA PHE A 20 4.34 33.86 -20.72
C PHE A 20 4.50 32.40 -21.19
N SER A 21 3.49 31.81 -21.85
CA SER A 21 3.61 30.47 -22.45
C SER A 21 4.62 30.45 -23.60
N GLY A 22 4.67 31.50 -24.44
CA GLY A 22 5.66 31.62 -25.51
C GLY A 22 7.10 31.83 -25.01
N LEU A 23 7.29 32.51 -23.88
CA LEU A 23 8.60 32.71 -23.24
C LEU A 23 9.08 31.47 -22.47
N LEU A 24 8.18 30.71 -21.83
CA LEU A 24 8.52 29.44 -21.17
C LEU A 24 8.97 28.36 -22.16
N ILE A 25 8.37 28.30 -23.36
CA ILE A 25 8.80 27.36 -24.42
C ILE A 25 10.20 27.74 -24.94
N LYS A 26 10.52 29.03 -25.06
CA LYS A 26 11.84 29.49 -25.52
C LYS A 26 12.94 29.38 -24.45
N TYR A 27 12.57 29.36 -23.16
CA TYR A 27 13.51 29.22 -22.03
C TYR A 27 13.73 27.75 -21.64
N SER A 28 12.75 26.86 -21.85
CA SER A 28 12.88 25.41 -21.66
C SER A 28 13.80 24.73 -22.68
N LEU A 29 14.05 25.37 -23.83
CA LEU A 29 14.98 24.90 -24.87
C LEU A 29 16.43 25.38 -24.66
N ARG A 30 16.71 26.15 -23.60
CA ARG A 30 18.05 26.67 -23.27
C ARG A 30 18.68 26.08 -22.01
N ARG A 31 18.00 25.15 -21.34
CA ARG A 31 18.60 24.36 -20.26
C ARG A 31 18.84 22.94 -20.78
N ASP A 32 20.11 22.60 -20.93
CA ASP A 32 20.57 21.24 -21.16
C ASP A 32 19.93 20.27 -20.16
N PRO A 33 19.28 19.18 -20.62
CA PRO A 33 18.97 18.05 -19.75
C PRO A 33 20.20 17.15 -19.49
N PHE A 34 21.40 17.51 -19.94
CA PHE A 34 22.62 16.74 -19.75
C PHE A 34 23.79 17.61 -19.27
N SER A 35 23.84 17.89 -17.96
CA SER A 35 25.11 18.22 -17.33
C SER A 35 25.78 16.92 -16.89
N ILE A 36 26.53 16.30 -17.79
CA ILE A 36 27.53 15.29 -17.43
C ILE A 36 28.89 15.93 -17.67
N GLU A 37 29.70 15.96 -16.62
CA GLU A 37 31.07 16.45 -16.65
C GLU A 37 31.84 15.77 -17.79
N ARG A 38 32.50 16.57 -18.63
CA ARG A 38 33.51 16.08 -19.57
C ARG A 38 34.66 15.48 -18.79
N SER A 39 34.58 14.20 -18.47
CA SER A 39 35.72 13.41 -18.03
C SER A 39 36.56 13.07 -19.25
N GLY A 40 37.57 13.90 -19.50
CA GLY A 40 38.66 13.54 -20.41
C GLY A 40 39.45 12.39 -19.81
N LYS A 41 39.27 11.17 -20.34
CA LYS A 41 40.18 10.06 -20.05
C LYS A 41 41.39 10.15 -20.96
N ASN A 42 42.48 10.66 -20.41
CA ASN A 42 43.81 10.27 -20.86
C ASN A 42 44.17 8.93 -20.22
N LEU A 43 44.65 8.01 -21.06
CA LEU A 43 45.31 6.76 -20.68
C LEU A 43 46.69 7.06 -20.09
N SER A 44 47.00 6.51 -18.92
CA SER A 44 48.35 6.02 -18.56
C SER A 44 48.36 5.26 -17.22
N ASP A 45 48.81 4.01 -17.31
CA ASP A 45 49.64 3.18 -16.42
C ASP A 45 49.71 3.33 -14.88
N GLU A 46 49.69 2.12 -14.29
CA GLU A 46 50.44 1.56 -13.15
C GLU A 46 50.48 2.28 -11.78
N GLY A 47 50.21 1.50 -10.73
CA GLY A 47 50.65 1.83 -9.37
C GLY A 47 49.86 1.16 -8.25
N ASP A 48 50.15 -0.11 -7.98
CA ASP A 48 49.83 -0.84 -6.74
C ASP A 48 50.47 -0.16 -5.52
N VAL A 49 49.70 0.21 -4.49
CA VAL A 49 50.14 0.23 -3.07
C VAL A 49 48.94 0.03 -2.11
N THR A 50 49.18 -0.91 -1.21
CA THR A 50 48.57 -1.36 0.04
C THR A 50 47.87 -0.36 0.99
N ALA A 51 46.83 -0.90 1.64
CA ALA A 51 46.48 -0.86 3.07
C ALA A 51 46.43 0.49 3.82
N GLU A 52 45.30 0.77 4.47
CA GLU A 52 45.29 0.94 5.93
C GLU A 52 43.90 0.74 6.54
N ASN A 53 43.96 0.14 7.71
CA ASN A 53 42.92 -0.18 8.67
C ASN A 53 42.92 0.96 9.69
N ASP A 54 41.77 1.46 10.13
CA ASP A 54 41.69 2.15 11.42
C ASP A 54 40.24 2.15 11.92
N GLY A 55 40.06 1.55 13.09
CA GLY A 55 38.88 1.70 13.93
C GLY A 55 39.16 2.65 15.09
N LEU A 56 38.08 3.17 15.69
CA LEU A 56 38.01 3.71 17.06
C LEU A 56 36.50 3.94 17.32
N THR A 57 35.80 3.17 18.17
CA THR A 57 35.77 3.13 19.65
C THR A 57 35.53 4.51 20.29
N THR A 58 34.33 4.71 20.84
CA THR A 58 34.01 4.82 22.30
C THR A 58 33.90 6.31 22.71
N ASP A 59 33.18 6.81 23.70
CA ASP A 59 32.66 6.39 25.01
C ASP A 59 31.46 7.34 25.34
N ALA A 60 30.36 6.88 25.96
CA ALA A 60 30.09 6.75 27.41
C ALA A 60 29.62 8.05 28.10
N ASP A 61 28.67 7.84 29.02
CA ASP A 61 28.37 8.57 30.28
C ASP A 61 26.84 8.73 30.47
N ASP A 62 26.22 8.53 31.63
CA ASP A 62 26.55 7.75 32.83
C ASP A 62 25.29 7.79 33.75
N VAL A 63 25.20 6.84 34.69
CA VAL A 63 24.62 6.97 36.05
C VAL A 63 23.08 7.14 36.25
N LEU A 64 22.48 6.03 36.70
CA LEU A 64 21.49 5.98 37.80
C LEU A 64 22.26 6.04 39.15
N PRO A 65 21.71 6.59 40.25
CA PRO A 65 20.94 5.73 41.17
C PRO A 65 19.82 6.40 41.99
N ASP A 66 19.08 5.55 42.69
CA ASP A 66 18.07 5.75 43.74
C ASP A 66 18.28 6.95 44.69
N THR A 67 17.17 7.49 45.21
CA THR A 67 16.87 7.42 46.67
C THR A 67 15.52 8.02 47.05
N ASP A 68 14.94 7.36 48.05
CA ASP A 68 13.83 7.71 48.93
C ASP A 68 13.58 9.21 49.22
N SER A 69 12.30 9.57 49.25
CA SER A 69 11.81 10.60 50.17
C SER A 69 10.55 10.11 50.89
N ASN A 70 10.75 9.77 52.16
CA ASN A 70 9.73 9.62 53.18
C ASN A 70 9.49 11.03 53.76
N ILE A 71 8.25 11.47 53.96
CA ILE A 71 7.84 12.28 55.11
C ILE A 71 6.31 12.29 55.25
N THR A 72 5.95 12.00 56.49
CA THR A 72 4.67 11.72 57.12
C THR A 72 3.89 12.99 57.48
N THR A 73 2.59 12.79 57.76
CA THR A 73 1.82 13.39 58.87
C THR A 73 0.76 14.42 58.48
N THR A 74 -0.50 14.13 58.86
CA THR A 74 -1.37 15.07 59.59
C THR A 74 -2.46 14.29 60.33
N ILE A 75 -2.26 14.08 61.63
CA ILE A 75 -3.30 13.88 62.64
C ILE A 75 -3.02 14.92 63.74
N SER A 76 -4.06 15.70 64.06
CA SER A 76 -4.39 16.43 65.32
C SER A 76 -3.31 17.41 65.86
N GLY A 77 -3.57 18.65 66.25
CA GLY A 77 -4.75 19.28 66.84
C GLY A 77 -4.31 19.91 68.18
N GLU A 78 -4.75 21.12 68.53
CA GLU A 78 -4.77 21.76 69.86
C GLU A 78 -5.20 23.23 69.64
N GLU A 79 -5.92 23.94 70.51
CA GLU A 79 -5.82 24.14 71.97
C GLU A 79 -7.11 24.94 72.36
N SER A 80 -7.66 25.03 73.59
CA SER A 80 -7.04 25.18 74.90
C SER A 80 -8.01 24.84 76.07
N GLN A 81 -7.37 24.42 77.16
CA GLN A 81 -7.66 24.15 78.59
C GLN A 81 -8.33 25.28 79.45
N PRO A 82 -8.42 25.19 80.81
CA PRO A 82 -8.60 24.05 81.77
C PRO A 82 -9.59 24.35 82.94
N ASP A 83 -9.90 23.37 83.82
CA ASP A 83 -9.54 23.38 85.26
C ASP A 83 -10.22 22.32 86.15
N GLU A 84 -9.37 21.73 87.00
CA GLU A 84 -9.49 21.23 88.39
C GLU A 84 -10.46 20.11 88.87
N GLU A 85 -9.79 19.11 89.46
CA GLU A 85 -10.01 18.39 90.74
C GLU A 85 -11.34 17.66 91.05
N THR A 86 -11.20 16.34 91.27
CA THR A 86 -12.15 15.45 91.97
C THR A 86 -12.19 15.72 93.48
N PRO A 87 -13.30 15.50 94.23
CA PRO A 87 -13.55 14.16 94.81
C PRO A 87 -15.03 13.76 95.16
N VAL A 88 -15.25 12.44 95.24
CA VAL A 88 -15.98 11.66 96.30
C VAL A 88 -17.49 11.88 96.62
N VAL A 89 -18.27 10.80 96.40
CA VAL A 89 -19.31 10.13 97.24
C VAL A 89 -20.26 10.94 98.14
N THR A 90 -21.59 10.78 97.95
CA THR A 90 -22.64 10.30 98.92
C THR A 90 -24.05 10.57 98.33
N GLN A 91 -24.89 9.56 98.10
CA GLN A 91 -25.95 8.98 98.96
C GLN A 91 -27.24 9.81 99.16
N SER A 92 -28.37 9.08 99.11
CA SER A 92 -29.70 9.34 99.70
C SER A 92 -30.73 10.06 98.81
N THR A 93 -31.61 9.33 98.09
CA THR A 93 -32.91 8.74 98.51
C THR A 93 -34.07 9.74 98.60
N GLU A 94 -35.08 9.59 97.72
CA GLU A 94 -36.51 9.45 98.05
C GLU A 94 -37.28 9.05 96.77
N LYS A 95 -37.78 7.82 96.57
CA LYS A 95 -38.90 7.04 97.16
C LYS A 95 -40.27 7.27 96.47
N ILE A 96 -40.83 6.15 96.02
CA ILE A 96 -42.26 5.78 95.88
C ILE A 96 -43.00 6.25 94.61
N ASP A 97 -43.89 5.49 93.95
CA ASP A 97 -44.14 4.07 93.69
C ASP A 97 -45.45 4.00 92.86
N ASN A 98 -45.58 2.98 92.02
CA ASN A 98 -46.79 2.31 91.52
C ASN A 98 -47.94 3.11 90.82
N ARG A 99 -48.22 2.88 89.52
CA ARG A 99 -48.77 1.68 88.84
C ARG A 99 -50.28 1.48 89.06
N ARG A 100 -51.06 1.70 87.99
CA ARG A 100 -52.28 0.91 87.72
C ARG A 100 -52.35 0.50 86.25
N LYS A 101 -52.19 -0.81 86.05
CA LYS A 101 -52.50 -1.54 84.82
C LYS A 101 -53.95 -1.31 84.39
N THR A 102 -54.13 -1.10 83.10
CA THR A 102 -55.14 -1.76 82.26
C THR A 102 -54.35 -2.24 81.03
N GLU A 103 -53.62 -3.34 81.13
CA GLU A 103 -54.08 -4.68 80.73
C GLU A 103 -54.87 -4.69 79.42
N THR A 104 -54.13 -4.62 78.31
CA THR A 104 -54.35 -5.52 77.17
C THR A 104 -53.02 -6.22 76.92
N THR A 105 -52.67 -7.15 77.81
CA THR A 105 -51.66 -8.17 77.51
C THR A 105 -52.34 -9.14 76.56
N THR A 106 -52.24 -8.91 75.25
CA THR A 106 -52.36 -10.02 74.31
C THR A 106 -51.05 -10.81 74.45
N THR A 107 -51.00 -11.70 75.45
CA THR A 107 -49.99 -12.75 75.49
C THR A 107 -50.30 -13.66 74.30
N ARG A 108 -49.76 -13.32 73.12
CA ARG A 108 -49.73 -14.26 72.00
C ARG A 108 -49.01 -15.49 72.50
N SER A 109 -49.62 -16.66 72.28
CA SER A 109 -48.95 -17.91 72.61
C SER A 109 -47.64 -18.00 71.81
N ASP A 110 -46.60 -18.62 72.36
CA ASP A 110 -45.34 -18.86 71.64
C ASP A 110 -45.57 -19.54 70.27
N LYS A 111 -46.68 -20.28 70.18
CA LYS A 111 -47.20 -20.92 68.98
C LYS A 111 -47.63 -19.93 67.89
N GLU A 112 -48.39 -18.89 68.24
CA GLU A 112 -48.84 -17.85 67.29
C GLU A 112 -47.67 -16.99 66.78
N VAL A 113 -46.64 -16.76 67.61
CA VAL A 113 -45.42 -16.05 67.20
C VAL A 113 -44.56 -16.92 66.27
N LYS A 114 -44.43 -18.23 66.56
CA LYS A 114 -43.73 -19.19 65.69
C LYS A 114 -44.43 -19.32 64.33
N GLU A 115 -45.76 -19.41 64.31
CA GLU A 115 -46.56 -19.49 63.08
C GLU A 115 -46.43 -18.23 62.20
N GLU A 116 -46.43 -17.03 62.77
CA GLU A 116 -46.25 -15.79 61.99
C GLU A 116 -44.83 -15.68 61.42
N LYS A 117 -43.79 -16.05 62.19
CA LYS A 117 -42.41 -16.11 61.72
C LYS A 117 -42.25 -17.11 60.58
N LEU A 118 -42.85 -18.29 60.72
CA LEU A 118 -42.83 -19.32 59.67
C LEU A 118 -43.52 -18.83 58.39
N LYS A 119 -44.69 -18.17 58.51
CA LYS A 119 -45.39 -17.58 57.36
C LYS A 119 -44.54 -16.52 56.64
N LYS A 120 -43.86 -15.66 57.39
CA LYS A 120 -42.96 -14.64 56.83
C LYS A 120 -41.74 -15.30 56.14
N ALA A 121 -41.11 -16.27 56.80
CA ALA A 121 -39.96 -17.00 56.25
C ALA A 121 -40.32 -17.74 54.95
N LYS A 122 -41.49 -18.40 54.89
CA LYS A 122 -41.99 -19.05 53.67
C LYS A 122 -42.21 -18.07 52.51
N LYS A 123 -42.76 -16.89 52.79
CA LYS A 123 -42.92 -15.84 51.76
C LYS A 123 -41.58 -15.30 51.27
N GLU A 124 -40.60 -15.14 52.16
CA GLU A 124 -39.25 -14.71 51.78
C GLU A 124 -38.50 -15.78 50.98
N LEU A 125 -38.71 -17.07 51.29
CA LEU A 125 -38.20 -18.20 50.54
C LEU A 125 -38.80 -18.25 49.13
N GLU A 126 -40.11 -18.09 48.99
CA GLU A 126 -40.78 -18.04 47.68
C GLU A 126 -40.21 -16.93 46.79
N ALA A 127 -40.05 -15.72 47.34
CA ALA A 127 -39.43 -14.60 46.63
C ALA A 127 -37.95 -14.83 46.28
N ALA A 128 -37.21 -15.58 47.11
CA ALA A 128 -35.82 -15.95 46.82
C ALA A 128 -35.75 -17.03 45.74
N SER A 129 -36.68 -17.99 45.75
CA SER A 129 -36.80 -19.05 44.74
C SER A 129 -37.07 -18.47 43.36
N GLU A 130 -38.03 -17.54 43.24
CA GLU A 130 -38.29 -16.88 41.96
C GLU A 130 -37.07 -16.12 41.42
N LYS A 131 -36.32 -15.44 42.31
CA LYS A 131 -35.10 -14.72 41.91
C LYS A 131 -34.00 -15.68 41.46
N PHE A 132 -33.87 -16.81 42.12
CA PHE A 132 -32.92 -17.85 41.76
C PHE A 132 -33.24 -18.47 40.40
N GLU A 133 -34.50 -18.82 40.16
CA GLU A 133 -34.96 -19.33 38.85
C GLU A 133 -34.71 -18.33 37.73
N LYS A 134 -35.11 -17.06 37.91
CA LYS A 134 -34.87 -15.98 36.94
C LYS A 134 -33.38 -15.76 36.66
N ALA A 135 -32.52 -15.89 37.67
CA ALA A 135 -31.08 -15.78 37.49
C ALA A 135 -30.52 -16.99 36.70
N GLY A 136 -31.07 -18.19 36.92
CA GLY A 136 -30.74 -19.40 36.16
C GLY A 136 -31.11 -19.26 34.69
N GLU A 137 -32.36 -18.89 34.39
CA GLU A 137 -32.83 -18.62 33.02
C GLU A 137 -31.95 -17.57 32.31
N LYS A 138 -31.56 -16.51 33.03
CA LYS A 138 -30.69 -15.47 32.47
C LYS A 138 -29.29 -15.97 32.16
N LEU A 139 -28.73 -16.82 33.03
CA LEU A 139 -27.44 -17.45 32.80
C LEU A 139 -27.47 -18.35 31.56
N ASP A 140 -28.50 -19.18 31.42
CA ASP A 140 -28.68 -20.07 30.26
C ASP A 140 -28.78 -19.27 28.96
N GLN A 141 -29.58 -18.19 28.96
CA GLN A 141 -29.69 -17.29 27.80
C GLN A 141 -28.35 -16.63 27.43
N CYS A 142 -27.57 -16.19 28.43
CA CYS A 142 -26.27 -15.59 28.18
C CYS A 142 -25.25 -16.61 27.64
N ASN A 143 -25.27 -17.84 28.16
CA ASN A 143 -24.41 -18.92 27.67
C ASN A 143 -24.76 -19.30 26.23
N GLN A 144 -26.05 -19.46 25.92
CA GLN A 144 -26.49 -19.72 24.54
C GLN A 144 -26.05 -18.60 23.58
N ALA A 145 -26.25 -17.34 23.97
CA ALA A 145 -25.82 -16.21 23.15
C ALA A 145 -24.29 -16.14 22.97
N LEU A 146 -23.52 -16.62 23.95
CA LEU A 146 -22.07 -16.74 23.84
C LEU A 146 -21.68 -17.85 22.85
N ASP A 147 -22.32 -19.00 22.93
CA ASP A 147 -22.07 -20.12 22.02
C ASP A 147 -22.41 -19.74 20.56
N ASP A 148 -23.54 -19.06 20.35
CA ASP A 148 -23.92 -18.51 19.04
C ASP A 148 -22.87 -17.52 18.52
N ALA A 149 -22.37 -16.63 19.39
CA ALA A 149 -21.34 -15.66 19.01
C ALA A 149 -20.01 -16.34 18.64
N LYS A 150 -19.61 -17.39 19.38
CA LYS A 150 -18.41 -18.19 19.09
C LYS A 150 -18.56 -18.91 17.75
N SER A 151 -19.70 -19.54 17.49
CA SER A 151 -20.00 -20.20 16.22
C SER A 151 -19.93 -19.21 15.05
N ARG A 152 -20.51 -18.01 15.21
CA ARG A 152 -20.44 -16.95 14.20
C ARG A 152 -19.01 -16.46 13.95
N ARG A 153 -18.20 -16.31 15.00
CA ARG A 153 -16.77 -15.95 14.90
C ARG A 153 -15.99 -17.03 14.14
N ASP A 154 -16.25 -18.30 14.41
CA ASP A 154 -15.58 -19.42 13.73
C ASP A 154 -15.96 -19.49 12.24
N GLN A 155 -17.23 -19.26 11.91
CA GLN A 155 -17.68 -19.14 10.52
C GLN A 155 -16.95 -17.99 9.79
N LEU A 156 -16.93 -16.80 10.39
CA LEU A 156 -16.29 -15.62 9.80
C LEU A 156 -14.77 -15.76 9.70
N GLN A 157 -14.15 -16.55 10.57
CA GLN A 157 -12.74 -16.92 10.45
C GLN A 157 -12.51 -17.71 9.17
N GLY A 158 -13.34 -18.72 8.88
CA GLY A 158 -13.28 -19.46 7.62
C GLY A 158 -13.53 -18.61 6.38
N GLU A 159 -14.47 -17.64 6.45
CA GLU A 159 -14.70 -16.68 5.36
C GLU A 159 -13.49 -15.78 5.10
N TYR A 160 -12.84 -15.29 6.16
CA TYR A 160 -11.61 -14.51 6.07
C TYR A 160 -10.46 -15.32 5.48
N ASP A 161 -10.23 -16.56 5.96
CA ASP A 161 -9.14 -17.41 5.49
C ASP A 161 -9.31 -17.75 3.99
N ASN A 162 -10.54 -17.99 3.54
CA ASN A 162 -10.87 -18.18 2.13
C ASN A 162 -10.62 -16.91 1.30
N ALA A 163 -11.09 -15.75 1.77
CA ALA A 163 -10.89 -14.48 1.07
C ALA A 163 -9.40 -14.11 0.98
N LYS A 164 -8.63 -14.36 2.05
CA LYS A 164 -7.18 -14.17 2.09
C LYS A 164 -6.46 -15.09 1.10
N SER A 165 -6.80 -16.38 1.09
CA SER A 165 -6.20 -17.34 0.15
C SER A 165 -6.44 -16.95 -1.32
N LYS A 166 -7.67 -16.54 -1.66
CA LYS A 166 -7.99 -16.03 -3.01
C LYS A 166 -7.23 -14.77 -3.37
N TYR A 167 -7.11 -13.84 -2.44
CA TYR A 167 -6.33 -12.62 -2.64
C TYR A 167 -4.86 -12.95 -2.91
N GLU A 168 -4.25 -13.83 -2.12
CA GLU A 168 -2.85 -14.23 -2.29
C GLU A 168 -2.62 -14.98 -3.62
N GLU A 169 -3.55 -15.84 -4.03
CA GLU A 169 -3.49 -16.53 -5.32
C GLU A 169 -3.60 -15.55 -6.49
N ILE A 170 -4.59 -14.66 -6.47
CA ILE A 170 -4.77 -13.63 -7.51
C ILE A 170 -3.56 -12.72 -7.58
N LYS A 171 -3.00 -12.32 -6.44
CA LYS A 171 -1.79 -11.51 -6.37
C LYS A 171 -0.58 -12.24 -6.97
N ARG A 172 -0.38 -13.52 -6.64
CA ARG A 172 0.73 -14.31 -7.19
C ARG A 172 0.62 -14.46 -8.71
N ASN A 173 -0.55 -14.86 -9.20
CA ASN A 173 -0.80 -14.99 -10.65
C ASN A 173 -0.65 -13.65 -11.37
N TYR A 174 -1.01 -12.56 -10.70
CA TYR A 174 -0.80 -11.21 -11.19
C TYR A 174 0.69 -10.87 -11.31
N ASP A 175 1.48 -11.09 -10.25
CA ASP A 175 2.92 -10.82 -10.22
C ASP A 175 3.66 -11.66 -11.28
N GLU A 176 3.28 -12.94 -11.44
CA GLU A 176 3.83 -13.84 -12.46
C GLU A 176 3.52 -13.36 -13.88
N LYS A 177 2.28 -12.97 -14.17
CA LYS A 177 1.89 -12.48 -15.50
C LYS A 177 2.56 -11.16 -15.85
N GLN A 178 2.77 -10.26 -14.88
CA GLN A 178 3.53 -9.03 -15.14
C GLN A 178 4.99 -9.34 -15.47
N LYS A 179 5.60 -10.24 -14.72
CA LYS A 179 6.95 -10.72 -15.01
C LYS A 179 7.05 -11.37 -16.39
N GLU A 180 6.07 -12.18 -16.78
CA GLU A 180 6.02 -12.78 -18.13
C GLU A 180 5.93 -11.71 -19.22
N ASN A 181 4.99 -10.77 -19.12
CA ASN A 181 4.83 -9.69 -20.10
C ASN A 181 6.07 -8.78 -20.18
N PHE A 182 6.70 -8.50 -19.04
CA PHE A 182 7.95 -7.75 -19.00
C PHE A 182 9.07 -8.51 -19.71
N ASN A 183 9.23 -9.80 -19.41
CA ASN A 183 10.27 -10.65 -20.00
C ASN A 183 10.05 -10.95 -21.49
N LYS A 184 8.81 -10.85 -21.98
CA LYS A 184 8.50 -10.93 -23.41
C LYS A 184 8.93 -9.68 -24.19
N GLY A 185 9.34 -8.59 -23.53
CA GLY A 185 9.89 -7.39 -24.17
C GLY A 185 9.08 -6.90 -25.38
N MET A 186 9.80 -6.62 -26.47
CA MET A 186 9.27 -6.20 -27.76
C MET A 186 8.24 -7.19 -28.33
N LEU A 187 8.46 -8.50 -28.18
CA LEU A 187 7.51 -9.52 -28.65
C LEU A 187 6.15 -9.38 -27.95
N GLY A 188 6.15 -9.26 -26.62
CA GLY A 188 4.91 -9.11 -25.85
C GLY A 188 4.17 -7.82 -26.19
N PHE A 189 4.90 -6.74 -26.45
CA PHE A 189 4.31 -5.50 -26.95
C PHE A 189 3.66 -5.69 -28.33
N PHE A 190 4.35 -6.32 -29.29
CA PHE A 190 3.79 -6.57 -30.62
C PHE A 190 2.56 -7.50 -30.59
N GLU A 191 2.57 -8.52 -29.74
CA GLU A 191 1.39 -9.36 -29.46
C GLU A 191 0.20 -8.51 -28.99
N SER A 192 0.45 -7.54 -28.09
CA SER A 192 -0.60 -6.69 -27.50
C SER A 192 -1.28 -5.73 -28.49
N ILE A 193 -0.58 -5.32 -29.55
CA ILE A 193 -1.10 -4.43 -30.60
C ILE A 193 -1.50 -5.17 -31.88
N HIS A 194 -1.41 -6.51 -31.85
CA HIS A 194 -1.69 -7.42 -32.95
C HIS A 194 -0.87 -7.11 -34.20
N ASP A 195 0.43 -6.84 -34.03
CA ASP A 195 1.34 -6.61 -35.17
C ASP A 195 1.96 -7.93 -35.65
N HIS A 196 1.25 -8.61 -36.55
CA HIS A 196 1.68 -9.91 -37.07
C HIS A 196 3.06 -9.86 -37.74
N LYS A 197 3.39 -8.78 -38.45
CA LYS A 197 4.68 -8.69 -39.16
C LYS A 197 5.86 -8.46 -38.23
N GLY A 198 5.71 -7.65 -37.18
CA GLY A 198 6.71 -7.56 -36.11
C GLY A 198 6.91 -8.89 -35.39
N ILE A 199 5.82 -9.60 -35.07
CA ILE A 199 5.86 -10.92 -34.42
C ILE A 199 6.56 -11.96 -35.30
N GLU A 200 6.17 -12.08 -36.57
CA GLU A 200 6.80 -12.98 -37.55
C GLU A 200 8.30 -12.67 -37.68
N THR A 201 8.67 -11.38 -37.80
CA THR A 201 10.07 -10.98 -37.96
C THR A 201 10.94 -11.37 -36.77
N LEU A 202 10.43 -11.23 -35.55
CA LEU A 202 11.16 -11.68 -34.36
C LEU A 202 11.24 -13.20 -34.30
N ASN A 203 10.11 -13.91 -34.45
CA ASN A 203 10.05 -15.36 -34.21
C ASN A 203 10.71 -16.20 -35.31
N ASP A 204 10.65 -15.76 -36.57
CA ASP A 204 11.14 -16.53 -37.72
C ASP A 204 12.62 -16.25 -38.03
N SER A 205 13.26 -15.34 -37.30
CA SER A 205 14.68 -15.00 -37.49
C SER A 205 15.59 -16.01 -36.81
N ASP A 206 16.65 -16.45 -37.50
CA ASP A 206 17.73 -17.25 -36.89
C ASP A 206 18.46 -16.49 -35.76
N LEU A 207 18.38 -15.16 -35.76
CA LEU A 207 18.99 -14.28 -34.76
C LEU A 207 18.17 -14.16 -33.47
N VAL A 208 16.92 -14.65 -33.43
CA VAL A 208 16.05 -14.52 -32.24
C VAL A 208 16.66 -15.17 -31.00
N SER A 209 17.47 -16.22 -31.20
CA SER A 209 18.19 -16.92 -30.13
C SER A 209 19.23 -16.06 -29.41
N LEU A 210 19.68 -14.95 -30.03
CA LEU A 210 20.61 -13.98 -29.45
C LEU A 210 19.90 -12.95 -28.55
N SER A 211 18.60 -12.78 -28.76
CA SER A 211 17.78 -11.83 -28.03
C SER A 211 17.44 -12.34 -26.62
N ASN A 212 17.65 -11.48 -25.64
CA ASN A 212 17.26 -11.69 -24.25
C ASN A 212 16.29 -10.57 -23.83
N MET A 213 15.05 -10.67 -24.32
CA MET A 213 14.01 -9.63 -24.19
C MET A 213 13.68 -9.21 -22.74
N GLY A 214 14.06 -10.00 -21.74
CA GLY A 214 13.89 -9.67 -20.32
C GLY A 214 15.10 -8.96 -19.68
N ASP A 215 16.25 -8.91 -20.35
CA ASP A 215 17.42 -8.15 -19.91
C ASP A 215 17.28 -6.69 -20.33
N SER A 216 17.29 -5.76 -19.38
CA SER A 216 17.13 -4.33 -19.65
C SER A 216 18.15 -3.73 -20.62
N ALA A 217 19.30 -4.39 -20.82
CA ALA A 217 20.34 -3.97 -21.75
C ALA A 217 20.10 -4.41 -23.20
N ASP A 218 19.24 -5.41 -23.41
CA ASP A 218 18.99 -6.04 -24.70
C ASP A 218 18.13 -5.16 -25.61
N ALA A 219 18.39 -5.21 -26.91
CA ALA A 219 17.74 -4.35 -27.89
C ALA A 219 16.22 -4.55 -27.95
N ALA A 220 15.77 -5.78 -27.69
CA ALA A 220 14.36 -6.14 -27.67
C ALA A 220 13.70 -5.99 -26.28
N SER A 221 14.41 -5.45 -25.29
CA SER A 221 13.84 -5.19 -23.97
C SER A 221 12.91 -3.97 -23.96
N LEU A 222 12.01 -3.92 -22.97
CA LEU A 222 11.11 -2.76 -22.82
C LEU A 222 11.85 -1.46 -22.51
N GLU A 223 12.96 -1.51 -21.78
CA GLU A 223 13.75 -0.32 -21.44
C GLU A 223 14.49 0.24 -22.65
N CYS A 224 15.15 -0.63 -23.42
CA CYS A 224 15.81 -0.23 -24.66
C CYS A 224 14.80 0.21 -25.73
N MET A 225 13.63 -0.43 -25.82
CA MET A 225 12.58 -0.02 -26.75
C MET A 225 12.01 1.35 -26.39
N LYS A 226 11.84 1.67 -25.10
CA LYS A 226 11.45 3.02 -24.65
C LYS A 226 12.44 4.07 -25.13
N ARG A 227 13.74 3.80 -24.98
CA ARG A 227 14.81 4.71 -25.45
C ARG A 227 14.82 4.82 -26.98
N SER A 228 14.58 3.72 -27.69
CA SER A 228 14.46 3.69 -29.15
C SER A 228 13.33 4.58 -29.67
N ILE A 229 12.19 4.62 -28.96
CA ILE A 229 11.08 5.52 -29.28
C ILE A 229 11.46 6.99 -29.12
N GLU A 230 12.27 7.34 -28.12
CA GLU A 230 12.79 8.70 -27.95
C GLU A 230 13.69 9.11 -29.13
N TYR A 231 14.51 8.19 -29.64
CA TYR A 231 15.34 8.44 -30.82
C TYR A 231 14.52 8.55 -32.12
N LEU A 232 13.47 7.73 -32.30
CA LEU A 232 12.50 7.92 -33.40
C LEU A 232 11.82 9.28 -33.33
N ASN A 233 11.53 9.78 -32.13
CA ASN A 233 11.01 11.14 -31.95
C ASN A 233 12.02 12.19 -32.39
N PHE A 234 13.28 12.02 -32.01
CA PHE A 234 14.34 12.94 -32.40
C PHE A 234 14.56 12.97 -33.92
N ILE A 235 14.48 11.83 -34.61
CA ILE A 235 14.50 11.74 -36.08
C ILE A 235 13.37 12.57 -36.69
N ASN A 236 12.14 12.45 -36.17
CA ASN A 236 11.02 13.24 -36.70
C ASN A 236 11.15 14.74 -36.41
N GLU A 237 11.76 15.13 -35.29
CA GLU A 237 12.09 16.54 -35.01
C GLU A 237 13.17 17.08 -35.98
N ILE A 238 14.20 16.29 -36.30
CA ILE A 238 15.17 16.63 -37.35
C ILE A 238 14.46 16.83 -38.69
N ARG A 239 13.67 15.84 -39.12
CA ARG A 239 12.96 15.89 -40.41
C ARG A 239 12.08 17.13 -40.51
N LYS A 240 11.34 17.45 -39.45
CA LYS A 240 10.52 18.66 -39.37
C LYS A 240 11.36 19.95 -39.45
N ALA A 241 12.51 20.02 -38.77
CA ALA A 241 13.42 21.16 -38.85
C ALA A 241 13.99 21.36 -40.26
N GLU A 242 14.18 20.26 -41.00
CA GLU A 242 14.66 20.22 -42.39
C GLU A 242 13.53 20.37 -43.43
N GLY A 243 12.27 20.58 -42.99
CA GLY A 243 11.12 20.73 -43.87
C GLY A 243 10.65 19.43 -44.54
N LYS A 244 11.03 18.27 -43.98
CA LYS A 244 10.73 16.92 -44.47
C LYS A 244 9.50 16.34 -43.75
N PRO A 245 8.72 15.46 -44.42
CA PRO A 245 7.61 14.77 -43.77
C PRO A 245 8.11 13.79 -42.70
N GLU A 246 7.36 13.62 -41.62
CA GLU A 246 7.64 12.61 -40.59
C GLU A 246 7.59 11.19 -41.16
N VAL A 247 8.49 10.33 -40.69
CA VAL A 247 8.40 8.89 -40.90
C VAL A 247 7.44 8.26 -39.90
N LYS A 248 6.73 7.21 -40.34
CA LYS A 248 5.92 6.37 -39.45
C LYS A 248 6.77 5.29 -38.78
N VAL A 249 6.31 4.74 -37.68
CA VAL A 249 6.98 3.63 -36.99
C VAL A 249 6.48 2.30 -37.55
N SER A 250 7.40 1.36 -37.78
CA SER A 250 7.11 -0.03 -38.16
C SER A 250 7.68 -1.03 -37.14
N CYS A 251 6.84 -1.92 -36.64
CA CYS A 251 7.25 -3.02 -35.75
C CYS A 251 8.21 -4.00 -36.44
N LYS A 252 8.02 -4.24 -37.75
CA LYS A 252 8.93 -5.06 -38.56
C LYS A 252 10.33 -4.45 -38.58
N LEU A 253 10.43 -3.14 -38.85
CA LEU A 253 11.72 -2.46 -38.90
C LEU A 253 12.40 -2.40 -37.53
N MET A 254 11.62 -2.17 -36.46
CA MET A 254 12.16 -2.20 -35.09
C MET A 254 12.68 -3.59 -34.71
N ALA A 255 11.97 -4.65 -35.08
CA ALA A 255 12.42 -6.03 -34.88
C ALA A 255 13.75 -6.29 -35.60
N LEU A 256 13.84 -5.93 -36.88
CA LEU A 256 15.07 -6.10 -37.66
C LEU A 256 16.25 -5.32 -37.06
N ALA A 257 16.04 -4.05 -36.68
CA ALA A 257 17.08 -3.24 -36.04
C ALA A 257 17.54 -3.86 -34.70
N ALA A 258 16.60 -4.39 -33.90
CA ALA A 258 16.94 -5.03 -32.62
C ALA A 258 17.74 -6.31 -32.82
N LEU A 259 17.36 -7.15 -33.77
CA LEU A 259 18.09 -8.37 -34.11
C LEU A 259 19.49 -8.06 -34.66
N ASN A 260 19.65 -7.00 -35.45
CA ASN A 260 20.95 -6.53 -35.93
C ASN A 260 21.85 -6.06 -34.77
N ASN A 261 21.28 -5.38 -33.77
CA ASN A 261 22.02 -5.01 -32.56
C ASN A 261 22.42 -6.23 -31.73
N ASP A 262 21.52 -7.20 -31.56
CA ASP A 262 21.79 -8.42 -30.79
C ASP A 262 22.86 -9.29 -31.48
N LEU A 263 22.89 -9.32 -32.81
CA LEU A 263 23.98 -9.90 -33.58
C LEU A 263 25.31 -9.20 -33.22
N TYR A 264 25.37 -7.87 -33.34
CA TYR A 264 26.56 -7.11 -32.99
C TYR A 264 27.01 -7.35 -31.54
N SER A 265 26.08 -7.35 -30.58
CA SER A 265 26.38 -7.62 -29.17
C SER A 265 26.95 -9.03 -28.93
N ALA A 266 26.60 -10.01 -29.77
CA ALA A 266 27.02 -11.40 -29.63
C ALA A 266 28.40 -11.68 -30.25
N ASP A 267 28.70 -11.10 -31.42
CA ASP A 267 29.89 -11.45 -32.20
C ASP A 267 30.65 -10.26 -32.81
N ASN A 268 30.28 -9.02 -32.48
CA ASN A 268 30.78 -7.77 -33.07
C ASN A 268 30.61 -7.71 -34.60
N SER A 269 29.70 -8.50 -35.18
CA SER A 269 29.36 -8.43 -36.60
C SER A 269 28.16 -7.51 -36.84
N ASN A 270 28.11 -6.92 -38.02
CA ASN A 270 26.97 -6.16 -38.49
C ASN A 270 26.36 -6.85 -39.71
N SER A 271 25.03 -6.80 -39.84
CA SER A 271 24.35 -7.30 -41.01
C SER A 271 23.41 -6.27 -41.59
N ASN A 272 23.78 -5.62 -42.70
CA ASN A 272 22.80 -4.94 -43.54
C ASN A 272 22.06 -5.94 -44.46
N GLY A 273 21.68 -7.10 -43.92
CA GLY A 273 21.04 -8.19 -44.67
C GLY A 273 19.59 -7.91 -45.05
N THR A 274 19.07 -6.73 -44.73
CA THR A 274 17.66 -6.35 -44.88
C THR A 274 17.35 -5.73 -46.24
N GLY A 275 18.37 -5.18 -46.93
CA GLY A 275 18.20 -4.43 -48.17
C GLY A 275 17.49 -3.08 -47.99
N LEU A 276 17.43 -2.60 -46.75
CA LEU A 276 16.89 -1.32 -46.35
C LEU A 276 18.02 -0.31 -46.13
N ASP A 277 17.68 0.98 -46.09
CA ASP A 277 18.65 1.99 -45.70
C ASP A 277 18.89 1.90 -44.18
N GLU A 278 20.17 1.87 -43.77
CA GLU A 278 20.59 1.57 -42.40
C GLU A 278 21.67 2.55 -41.96
N ASP A 279 21.44 3.21 -40.83
CA ASP A 279 22.47 3.93 -40.10
C ASP A 279 22.79 3.19 -38.79
N LEU A 280 24.08 2.92 -38.56
CA LEU A 280 24.60 2.21 -37.40
C LEU A 280 25.65 3.06 -36.66
N ALA A 281 25.53 3.15 -35.34
CA ALA A 281 26.48 3.84 -34.46
C ALA A 281 26.81 2.97 -33.25
N ILE A 282 28.10 2.74 -33.03
CA ILE A 282 28.61 1.86 -31.97
C ILE A 282 29.51 2.67 -31.04
N GLY A 283 29.30 2.53 -29.74
CA GLY A 283 30.11 3.17 -28.70
C GLY A 283 29.77 4.64 -28.44
N PHE A 284 28.73 5.17 -29.09
CA PHE A 284 28.25 6.54 -28.90
C PHE A 284 27.12 6.57 -27.87
N ASP A 285 27.07 7.60 -27.02
CA ASP A 285 25.89 7.86 -26.17
C ASP A 285 24.73 8.46 -26.97
N ASP A 286 25.06 9.34 -27.91
CA ASP A 286 24.12 10.00 -28.82
C ASP A 286 24.56 9.78 -30.28
N PRO A 287 23.83 8.98 -31.08
CA PRO A 287 24.19 8.69 -32.46
C PRO A 287 24.03 9.92 -33.37
N PHE A 288 23.22 10.90 -33.00
CA PHE A 288 22.96 12.08 -33.82
C PHE A 288 24.11 13.07 -33.84
N THR A 289 25.08 12.93 -32.93
CA THR A 289 26.36 13.66 -33.02
C THR A 289 27.00 13.39 -34.38
N ILE A 290 27.13 12.11 -34.73
CA ILE A 290 27.79 11.70 -35.97
C ILE A 290 26.84 11.61 -37.16
N TRP A 291 25.56 11.27 -36.95
CA TRP A 291 24.62 11.14 -38.08
C TRP A 291 24.04 12.47 -38.56
N TYR A 292 23.87 13.43 -37.67
CA TYR A 292 23.22 14.71 -38.01
C TYR A 292 24.17 15.88 -37.88
N TYR A 293 24.73 16.12 -36.69
CA TYR A 293 25.47 17.36 -36.44
C TYR A 293 26.80 17.43 -37.19
N ASP A 294 27.56 16.35 -37.21
CA ASP A 294 28.86 16.31 -37.89
C ASP A 294 28.71 16.23 -39.42
N GLU A 295 27.64 15.62 -39.93
CA GLU A 295 27.48 15.33 -41.36
C GLU A 295 26.59 16.33 -42.14
N LYS A 296 25.81 17.16 -41.45
CA LYS A 296 24.83 18.04 -42.10
C LYS A 296 25.44 19.01 -43.12
N ASP A 297 26.52 19.69 -42.75
CA ASP A 297 27.09 20.74 -43.61
C ASP A 297 27.74 20.16 -44.88
N ASP A 298 28.23 18.92 -44.79
CA ASP A 298 28.91 18.22 -45.89
C ASP A 298 27.97 17.29 -46.68
N ASN A 299 26.68 17.22 -46.32
CA ASN A 299 25.72 16.25 -46.85
C ASN A 299 26.23 14.80 -46.75
N GLY A 300 26.69 14.41 -45.57
CA GLY A 300 27.12 13.05 -45.27
C GLY A 300 26.00 12.02 -45.44
N GLY A 301 26.39 10.74 -45.56
CA GLY A 301 25.47 9.65 -45.89
C GLY A 301 24.35 9.51 -44.88
N ASN A 302 24.67 9.52 -43.59
CA ASN A 302 23.72 9.33 -42.51
C ASN A 302 22.80 10.56 -42.38
N TYR A 303 23.34 11.77 -42.61
CA TYR A 303 22.49 12.97 -42.70
C TYR A 303 21.49 12.83 -43.85
N LEU A 304 21.93 12.41 -45.04
CA LEU A 304 21.08 12.22 -46.20
C LEU A 304 20.00 11.16 -45.96
N SER A 305 20.33 10.06 -45.27
CA SER A 305 19.37 9.03 -44.85
C SER A 305 18.31 9.60 -43.89
N LEU A 306 18.71 10.39 -42.89
CA LEU A 306 17.77 11.05 -41.96
C LEU A 306 16.78 11.98 -42.67
N VAL A 307 17.19 12.69 -43.72
CA VAL A 307 16.38 13.72 -44.41
C VAL A 307 15.79 13.27 -45.75
N ASN A 308 15.98 12.01 -46.14
CA ASN A 308 15.45 11.48 -47.40
C ASN A 308 13.91 11.53 -47.42
N GLU A 309 13.33 12.17 -48.44
CA GLU A 309 11.88 12.33 -48.59
C GLU A 309 11.17 11.05 -49.02
N GLU A 310 11.89 10.09 -49.60
CA GLU A 310 11.32 8.80 -50.04
C GLU A 310 11.05 7.84 -48.86
N HIS A 311 11.70 8.08 -47.71
CA HIS A 311 11.45 7.32 -46.48
C HIS A 311 10.03 7.56 -45.95
N ILE A 312 9.25 6.48 -45.88
CA ILE A 312 7.87 6.49 -45.38
C ILE A 312 7.75 5.90 -43.98
N ALA A 313 8.70 5.07 -43.57
CA ALA A 313 8.73 4.43 -42.27
C ALA A 313 10.16 4.24 -41.75
N ALA A 314 10.27 4.13 -40.42
CA ALA A 314 11.50 3.78 -39.74
C ALA A 314 11.25 2.79 -38.60
N GLY A 315 12.29 2.06 -38.24
CA GLY A 315 12.39 1.33 -36.98
C GLY A 315 13.76 1.59 -36.38
N PHE A 316 13.80 1.78 -35.06
CA PHE A 316 15.03 2.05 -34.34
C PHE A 316 15.20 1.00 -33.25
N ALA A 317 16.43 0.57 -33.03
CA ALA A 317 16.82 -0.17 -31.84
C ALA A 317 18.07 0.44 -31.20
N TYR A 318 17.97 0.63 -29.89
CA TYR A 318 19.07 0.92 -29.00
C TYR A 318 19.39 -0.34 -28.21
N SER A 319 20.67 -0.64 -27.99
CA SER A 319 21.14 -1.65 -27.06
C SER A 319 22.28 -1.06 -26.24
N HIS A 320 22.41 -1.49 -25.00
CA HIS A 320 23.64 -1.28 -24.23
C HIS A 320 24.23 -2.60 -23.71
N LYS A 321 23.79 -3.71 -24.31
CA LYS A 321 24.34 -5.05 -24.10
C LYS A 321 25.70 -5.11 -24.79
N ASN A 322 26.77 -5.12 -23.98
CA ASN A 322 28.17 -5.06 -24.43
C ASN A 322 28.57 -3.74 -25.11
N GLY A 323 27.99 -2.62 -24.66
CA GLY A 323 28.27 -1.27 -25.17
C GLY A 323 27.10 -0.70 -25.96
N ASN A 324 27.09 0.62 -26.16
CA ASN A 324 25.99 1.27 -26.85
C ASN A 324 26.00 0.92 -28.34
N VAL A 325 24.87 0.45 -28.84
CA VAL A 325 24.62 0.21 -30.26
C VAL A 325 23.30 0.89 -30.62
N HIS A 326 23.34 1.72 -31.65
CA HIS A 326 22.17 2.41 -32.20
C HIS A 326 22.03 2.02 -33.65
N ASN A 327 20.84 1.56 -34.00
CA ASN A 327 20.53 1.15 -35.37
C ASN A 327 19.18 1.72 -35.76
N VAL A 328 19.13 2.42 -36.88
CA VAL A 328 17.89 2.82 -37.51
C VAL A 328 17.83 2.23 -38.91
N LEU A 329 16.68 1.60 -39.20
CA LEU A 329 16.33 1.14 -40.54
C LEU A 329 15.23 2.03 -41.09
N PHE A 330 15.43 2.54 -42.31
CA PHE A 330 14.44 3.28 -43.06
C PHE A 330 13.87 2.46 -44.22
N CYS A 331 12.59 2.69 -44.51
CA CYS A 331 11.91 2.03 -45.61
C CYS A 331 11.33 3.06 -46.59
N ASP A 332 11.74 2.92 -47.84
CA ASP A 332 11.28 3.73 -48.97
C ASP A 332 9.88 3.35 -49.44
N LYS A 333 9.26 4.28 -50.15
CA LYS A 333 8.01 4.04 -50.86
C LYS A 333 8.15 2.88 -51.87
N GLY A 334 7.31 1.86 -51.71
CA GLY A 334 7.27 0.69 -52.60
C GLY A 334 7.92 -0.56 -52.02
N TYR A 335 8.59 -0.45 -50.87
CA TYR A 335 9.09 -1.58 -50.10
C TYR A 335 8.11 -1.97 -48.98
N ASP A 336 8.20 -3.23 -48.53
CA ASP A 336 7.32 -3.76 -47.48
C ASP A 336 7.81 -3.35 -46.09
N ALA A 337 7.25 -2.26 -45.58
CA ALA A 337 7.44 -1.81 -44.19
C ALA A 337 6.53 -2.56 -43.19
N GLY A 338 5.67 -3.48 -43.63
CA GLY A 338 4.60 -4.02 -42.77
C GLY A 338 3.59 -2.95 -42.35
N ARG A 339 2.98 -3.12 -41.16
CA ARG A 339 2.07 -2.12 -40.60
C ARG A 339 2.87 -0.91 -40.13
N MET A 340 2.43 0.28 -40.56
CA MET A 340 3.01 1.56 -40.17
C MET A 340 2.01 2.36 -39.34
N MET A 341 2.47 3.04 -38.30
CA MET A 341 1.62 3.96 -37.53
C MET A 341 2.36 5.25 -37.19
N PRO A 342 1.65 6.38 -37.00
CA PRO A 342 2.27 7.61 -36.51
C PRO A 342 3.00 7.36 -35.18
N LEU A 343 4.13 8.03 -34.97
CA LEU A 343 4.93 7.86 -33.76
C LEU A 343 4.12 8.14 -32.48
N ALA A 344 3.26 9.16 -32.49
CA ALA A 344 2.40 9.46 -31.35
C ALA A 344 1.48 8.29 -30.98
N GLU A 345 0.87 7.63 -31.97
CA GLU A 345 0.04 6.44 -31.77
C GLU A 345 0.87 5.26 -31.26
N PHE A 346 2.06 5.03 -31.83
CA PHE A 346 2.97 3.97 -31.39
C PHE A 346 3.38 4.15 -29.92
N SER A 347 3.81 5.36 -29.57
CA SER A 347 4.21 5.74 -28.21
C SER A 347 3.08 5.59 -27.21
N GLU A 348 1.85 5.95 -27.56
CA GLU A 348 0.68 5.77 -26.69
C GLU A 348 0.41 4.28 -26.41
N LYS A 349 0.45 3.44 -27.45
CA LYS A 349 0.28 1.99 -27.31
C LYS A 349 1.41 1.38 -26.50
N PHE A 350 2.66 1.77 -26.76
CA PHE A 350 3.82 1.31 -25.99
C PHE A 350 3.70 1.71 -24.53
N ASN A 351 3.41 2.97 -24.21
CA ASN A 351 3.26 3.43 -22.83
C ASN A 351 2.11 2.72 -22.10
N THR A 352 1.03 2.40 -22.82
CA THR A 352 -0.05 1.57 -22.29
C THR A 352 0.46 0.17 -21.95
N TYR A 353 1.13 -0.50 -22.88
CA TYR A 353 1.71 -1.82 -22.63
C TYR A 353 2.74 -1.79 -21.50
N TYR A 354 3.75 -0.93 -21.58
CA TYR A 354 4.81 -0.72 -20.60
C TYR A 354 4.26 -0.46 -19.20
N SER A 355 3.28 0.44 -19.07
CA SER A 355 2.62 0.69 -17.78
C SER A 355 1.82 -0.50 -17.29
N THR A 356 1.18 -1.28 -18.17
CA THR A 356 0.52 -2.52 -17.73
C THR A 356 1.54 -3.61 -17.35
N ALA A 357 2.60 -3.82 -18.12
CA ALA A 357 3.65 -4.79 -17.84
C ALA A 357 4.43 -4.47 -16.55
N ILE A 358 4.51 -3.19 -16.16
CA ILE A 358 5.26 -2.73 -14.97
C ILE A 358 4.35 -2.37 -13.78
N LYS A 359 3.17 -1.82 -14.01
CA LYS A 359 2.22 -1.36 -12.95
C LYS A 359 0.95 -2.20 -12.83
N GLY A 360 0.66 -3.05 -13.81
CA GLY A 360 -0.47 -3.98 -13.91
C GLY A 360 -1.88 -3.46 -13.60
N LYS A 361 -2.87 -4.27 -14.01
CA LYS A 361 -4.29 -4.04 -13.70
C LYS A 361 -4.59 -4.44 -12.24
N SER A 362 -5.21 -3.53 -11.50
CA SER A 362 -5.51 -3.63 -10.07
C SER A 362 -6.12 -4.96 -9.60
N TYR A 363 -5.58 -5.55 -8.52
CA TYR A 363 -6.18 -6.64 -7.73
C TYR A 363 -7.13 -6.14 -6.63
N SER A 364 -7.49 -4.85 -6.65
CA SER A 364 -8.24 -4.17 -5.59
C SER A 364 -9.56 -4.86 -5.22
N GLY A 365 -10.26 -5.51 -6.15
CA GLY A 365 -11.51 -6.22 -5.84
C GLY A 365 -11.32 -7.38 -4.86
N ALA A 366 -10.25 -8.16 -5.00
CA ALA A 366 -9.92 -9.26 -4.09
C ALA A 366 -9.39 -8.75 -2.75
N GLU A 367 -8.57 -7.69 -2.79
CA GLU A 367 -8.07 -7.01 -1.59
C GLU A 367 -9.21 -6.41 -0.75
N GLU A 368 -10.16 -5.74 -1.39
CA GLU A 368 -11.36 -5.21 -0.72
C GLU A 368 -12.22 -6.32 -0.12
N ALA A 369 -12.36 -7.47 -0.80
CA ALA A 369 -13.11 -8.61 -0.28
C ALA A 369 -12.45 -9.18 0.98
N MET A 370 -11.12 -9.33 0.98
CA MET A 370 -10.36 -9.74 2.15
C MET A 370 -10.52 -8.73 3.30
N LYS A 371 -10.38 -7.43 3.04
CA LYS A 371 -10.56 -6.37 4.06
C LYS A 371 -11.97 -6.36 4.66
N ARG A 372 -13.00 -6.60 3.84
CA ARG A 372 -14.40 -6.74 4.32
C ARG A 372 -14.55 -7.95 5.25
N ALA A 373 -13.99 -9.09 4.87
CA ALA A 373 -14.04 -10.30 5.70
C ALA A 373 -13.27 -10.11 7.03
N GLU A 374 -12.11 -9.46 7.00
CA GLU A 374 -11.32 -9.12 8.18
C GLU A 374 -12.11 -8.22 9.15
N SER A 375 -12.75 -7.17 8.63
CA SER A 375 -13.58 -6.26 9.44
C SER A 375 -14.76 -6.99 10.10
N ALA A 376 -15.43 -7.88 9.36
CA ALA A 376 -16.52 -8.69 9.89
C ALA A 376 -16.05 -9.65 10.99
N LEU A 377 -14.91 -10.33 10.77
CA LEU A 377 -14.29 -11.21 11.76
C LEU A 377 -13.93 -10.45 13.04
N ASN A 378 -13.33 -9.26 12.92
CA ASN A 378 -12.97 -8.44 14.09
C ASN A 378 -14.22 -8.00 14.88
N SER A 379 -15.30 -7.65 14.19
CA SER A 379 -16.59 -7.34 14.83
C SER A 379 -17.15 -8.55 15.58
N ALA A 380 -17.03 -9.76 15.02
CA ALA A 380 -17.48 -10.98 15.68
C ALA A 380 -16.60 -11.36 16.88
N LYS A 381 -15.29 -11.15 16.81
CA LYS A 381 -14.38 -11.31 17.97
C LYS A 381 -14.79 -10.40 19.12
N GLN A 382 -15.12 -9.13 18.82
CA GLN A 382 -15.62 -8.21 19.84
C GLN A 382 -16.94 -8.69 20.45
N ALA A 383 -17.87 -9.17 19.61
CA ALA A 383 -19.14 -9.71 20.11
C ALA A 383 -18.94 -10.90 21.07
N VAL A 384 -17.99 -11.80 20.79
CA VAL A 384 -17.63 -12.88 21.73
C VAL A 384 -17.19 -12.31 23.07
N THR A 385 -16.26 -11.34 23.08
CA THR A 385 -15.80 -10.70 24.33
C THR A 385 -16.94 -10.06 25.12
N ASP A 386 -17.89 -9.41 24.45
CA ASP A 386 -19.03 -8.78 25.13
C ASP A 386 -19.99 -9.82 25.71
N LYS A 387 -20.23 -10.94 24.99
CA LYS A 387 -21.05 -12.05 25.48
C LYS A 387 -20.39 -12.81 26.63
N GLU A 388 -19.06 -12.96 26.61
CA GLU A 388 -18.31 -13.55 27.73
C GLU A 388 -18.49 -12.75 29.01
N LYS A 389 -18.37 -11.41 28.95
CA LYS A 389 -18.62 -10.53 30.09
C LYS A 389 -20.06 -10.64 30.61
N ALA A 390 -21.04 -10.74 29.71
CA ALA A 390 -22.45 -10.89 30.08
C ALA A 390 -22.72 -12.25 30.76
N ALA A 391 -22.16 -13.33 30.24
CA ALA A 391 -22.25 -14.67 30.84
C ALA A 391 -21.58 -14.71 32.22
N GLN A 392 -20.41 -14.08 32.37
CA GLN A 392 -19.72 -13.99 33.65
C GLN A 392 -20.52 -13.21 34.70
N SER A 393 -21.13 -12.08 34.29
CA SER A 393 -22.00 -11.29 35.16
C SER A 393 -23.26 -12.07 35.58
N ALA A 394 -23.87 -12.81 34.66
CA ALA A 394 -25.03 -13.66 34.94
C ALA A 394 -24.67 -14.82 35.88
N SER A 395 -23.47 -15.41 35.71
CA SER A 395 -22.96 -16.47 36.58
C SER A 395 -22.77 -16.00 38.02
N SER A 396 -22.19 -14.80 38.22
CA SER A 396 -22.07 -14.19 39.55
C SER A 396 -23.43 -13.89 40.19
N ALA A 397 -24.42 -13.42 39.40
CA ALA A 397 -25.77 -13.16 39.87
C ALA A 397 -26.49 -14.45 40.28
N TYR A 398 -26.36 -15.51 39.48
CA TYR A 398 -26.89 -16.84 39.80
C TYR A 398 -26.30 -17.38 41.11
N GLY A 399 -24.97 -17.32 41.27
CA GLY A 399 -24.30 -17.73 42.51
C GLY A 399 -24.81 -16.98 43.73
N SER A 400 -24.98 -15.65 43.61
CA SER A 400 -25.53 -14.81 44.69
C SER A 400 -26.98 -15.17 45.02
N ALA A 401 -27.82 -15.36 44.01
CA ALA A 401 -29.22 -15.74 44.19
C ALA A 401 -29.37 -17.13 44.83
N LYS A 402 -28.49 -18.07 44.44
CA LYS A 402 -28.42 -19.42 45.03
C LYS A 402 -28.13 -19.36 46.53
N THR A 403 -27.11 -18.61 46.94
CA THR A 403 -26.76 -18.45 48.36
C THR A 403 -27.93 -17.85 49.16
N VAL A 404 -28.63 -16.85 48.62
CA VAL A 404 -29.80 -16.26 49.29
C VAL A 404 -30.94 -17.28 49.41
N TYR A 405 -31.22 -18.04 48.35
CA TYR A 405 -32.22 -19.11 48.38
C TYR A 405 -31.90 -20.15 49.45
N GLU A 406 -30.66 -20.66 49.49
CA GLU A 406 -30.20 -21.65 50.49
C GLU A 406 -30.32 -21.10 51.92
N GLN A 407 -29.96 -19.84 52.16
CA GLN A 407 -30.14 -19.19 53.47
C GLN A 407 -31.62 -19.10 53.88
N LYS A 408 -32.52 -18.76 52.95
CA LYS A 408 -33.95 -18.67 53.24
C LYS A 408 -34.59 -20.05 53.44
N GLN A 409 -34.10 -21.07 52.75
CA GLN A 409 -34.54 -22.45 52.93
C GLN A 409 -34.19 -22.92 54.35
N ASN A 410 -32.93 -22.77 54.75
CA ASN A 410 -32.49 -23.15 56.09
C ASN A 410 -33.28 -22.43 57.20
N ALA A 411 -33.60 -21.14 57.01
CA ALA A 411 -34.39 -20.38 57.98
C ALA A 411 -35.84 -20.86 58.10
N VAL A 412 -36.42 -21.44 57.04
CA VAL A 412 -37.72 -22.12 57.12
C VAL A 412 -37.57 -23.44 57.86
N ASP A 413 -36.55 -24.24 57.51
CA ASP A 413 -36.29 -25.55 58.12
C ASP A 413 -36.04 -25.45 59.63
N GLU A 414 -35.39 -24.39 60.12
CA GLU A 414 -35.18 -24.12 61.56
C GLU A 414 -36.46 -23.75 62.32
N LEU A 415 -37.49 -23.27 61.60
CA LEU A 415 -38.77 -22.83 62.17
C LEU A 415 -39.86 -23.91 62.09
N GLU A 416 -39.63 -25.01 61.39
CA GLU A 416 -40.51 -26.18 61.41
C GLU A 416 -40.19 -27.04 62.65
#